data_AF-A0A080ZRR4-F1
#
_entry.id   AF-A0A080ZRR4-F1
#
_cell.length_a   1.000
_cell.length_b   1.000
_cell.length_c   1.000
_cell.angle_alpha   90.00
_cell.angle_beta   90.00
_cell.angle_gamma   90.00
#
_symmetry.space_group_name_H-M   'P 1'
#
loop_
_entity.id
_entity.type
_entity.pdbx_description
1 polymer ?
#
loop_
_entity_poly.entity_id
_entity_poly.type
_entity_poly.pdbx_seq_one_letter_code
_entity_poly.pdbx_strand_id
1 'polypeptide(L)'
;MCSSIARLLLLGVAFHALCILSVFDIYFQSTVESSIYSANYTSSPPAKRVIIFTFDGCRVDKLFKVVAGNVNHYDLNPNGSTNTTNFSSDSRVPFLGVVMRNRGSWGVSHNHAPTESRACHVALTAGMYE
;
A
#
# COMPACT_ATOMS: atom_id res chain seq x y z
N MET A 1 8.50 6.91 -50.96
CA MET A 1 9.47 6.16 -50.12
C MET A 1 10.10 7.06 -49.05
N CYS A 2 10.73 8.19 -49.39
CA CYS A 2 11.36 9.07 -48.38
C CYS A 2 10.37 9.74 -47.40
N SER A 3 9.18 10.17 -47.88
CA SER A 3 8.17 10.84 -47.03
C SER A 3 7.53 9.92 -45.97
N SER A 4 7.35 8.63 -46.26
CA SER A 4 6.77 7.68 -45.30
C SER A 4 7.72 7.34 -44.17
N ILE A 5 9.03 7.26 -44.46
CA ILE A 5 10.07 7.05 -43.45
C ILE A 5 10.16 8.26 -42.53
N ALA A 6 10.16 9.49 -43.08
CA ALA A 6 10.17 10.71 -42.29
C ALA A 6 8.95 10.81 -41.35
N ARG A 7 7.75 10.44 -41.84
CA ARG A 7 6.53 10.39 -41.01
C ARG A 7 6.63 9.36 -39.88
N LEU A 8 7.19 8.19 -40.15
CA LEU A 8 7.40 7.14 -39.14
C LEU A 8 8.39 7.61 -38.06
N LEU A 9 9.49 8.26 -38.46
CA LEU A 9 10.46 8.83 -37.52
C LEU A 9 9.82 9.92 -36.65
N LEU A 10 9.04 10.82 -37.25
CA LEU A 10 8.37 11.89 -36.52
C LEU A 10 7.32 11.33 -35.54
N LEU A 11 6.55 10.33 -35.97
CA LEU A 11 5.62 9.60 -35.09
C LEU A 11 6.36 8.91 -33.93
N GLY A 12 7.51 8.29 -34.22
CA GLY A 12 8.35 7.66 -33.21
C GLY A 12 8.87 8.66 -32.17
N VAL A 13 9.37 9.81 -32.61
CA VAL A 13 9.82 10.89 -31.72
C VAL A 13 8.65 11.43 -30.87
N ALA A 14 7.50 11.67 -31.49
CA ALA A 14 6.31 12.13 -30.78
C ALA A 14 5.84 11.11 -29.73
N PHE A 15 5.84 9.82 -30.07
CA PHE A 15 5.51 8.74 -29.14
C PHE A 15 6.47 8.71 -27.95
N HIS A 16 7.78 8.76 -28.18
CA HIS A 16 8.76 8.77 -27.08
C HIS A 16 8.64 10.03 -26.22
N ALA A 17 8.38 11.19 -26.82
CA ALA A 17 8.16 12.43 -26.06
C ALA A 17 6.92 12.31 -25.15
N LEU A 18 5.81 11.74 -25.65
CA LEU A 18 4.63 11.45 -24.85
C LEU A 18 4.92 10.47 -23.71
N CYS A 19 5.68 9.40 -23.98
CA CYS A 19 6.09 8.45 -22.95
C CYS A 19 6.91 9.13 -21.86
N ILE A 20 7.89 9.97 -22.22
CA ILE A 20 8.72 10.70 -21.25
C ILE A 20 7.85 11.62 -20.40
N LEU A 21 6.96 12.42 -21.02
CA LEU A 21 6.05 13.30 -20.29
C LEU A 21 5.13 12.52 -19.34
N SER A 22 4.65 11.34 -19.76
CA SER A 22 3.81 10.49 -18.91
C SER A 22 4.56 9.94 -17.70
N VAL A 23 5.85 9.59 -17.85
CA VAL A 23 6.67 9.15 -16.71
C VAL A 23 6.82 10.28 -15.70
N PHE A 24 7.07 11.51 -16.16
CA PHE A 24 7.16 12.66 -15.26
C PHE A 24 5.84 12.93 -14.52
N ASP A 25 4.70 12.85 -15.21
CA ASP A 25 3.38 13.02 -14.59
C ASP A 25 3.10 11.94 -13.54
N ILE A 26 3.33 10.66 -13.86
CA ILE A 26 3.07 9.54 -12.93
C ILE A 26 4.01 9.57 -11.72
N TYR A 27 5.28 9.93 -11.90
CA TYR A 27 6.27 9.89 -10.82
C TYR A 27 6.27 11.14 -9.95
N PHE A 28 6.00 12.34 -10.48
CA PHE A 28 6.17 13.60 -9.73
C PHE A 28 4.86 14.31 -9.39
N GLN A 29 3.72 13.86 -9.91
CA GLN A 29 2.41 14.42 -9.56
C GLN A 29 1.82 13.68 -8.34
N SER A 30 2.48 13.76 -7.20
CA SER A 30 1.89 13.33 -5.93
C SER A 30 0.97 14.43 -5.40
N THR A 31 -0.30 14.10 -5.14
CA THR A 31 -1.20 15.02 -4.43
C THR A 31 -0.76 15.09 -2.97
N VAL A 32 -0.21 16.23 -2.55
CA VAL A 32 0.06 16.48 -1.14
C VAL A 32 -1.27 16.48 -0.40
N GLU A 33 -1.48 15.46 0.43
CA GLU A 33 -2.68 15.36 1.27
C GLU A 33 -2.69 16.50 2.29
N SER A 34 -3.55 17.49 2.06
CA SER A 34 -3.70 18.66 2.93
C SER A 34 -4.48 18.38 4.22
N SER A 35 -5.00 17.15 4.37
CA SER A 35 -5.89 16.73 5.46
C SER A 35 -5.16 16.10 6.65
N ILE A 36 -3.82 16.13 6.68
CA ILE A 36 -3.05 15.63 7.82
C ILE A 36 -3.18 16.63 8.98
N TYR A 37 -3.97 16.26 10.00
CA TYR A 37 -4.07 17.04 11.24
C TYR A 37 -2.69 17.22 11.89
N SER A 38 -2.34 18.45 12.24
CA SER A 38 -1.12 18.70 13.01
C SER A 38 -1.25 18.05 14.39
N ALA A 39 -0.36 17.12 14.69
CA ALA A 39 -0.24 16.58 16.03
C ALA A 39 0.53 17.59 16.90
N ASN A 40 0.03 17.85 18.11
CA ASN A 40 0.77 18.66 19.07
C ASN A 40 2.05 17.91 19.47
N TYR A 41 3.19 18.58 19.32
CA TYR A 41 4.46 18.06 19.76
C TYR A 41 4.41 17.76 21.27
N THR A 42 4.73 16.53 21.63
CA THR A 42 4.83 16.12 23.04
C THR A 42 6.26 16.37 23.51
N SER A 43 6.44 16.99 24.68
CA SER A 43 7.77 17.27 25.24
C SER A 43 8.56 16.01 25.61
N SER A 44 7.88 14.87 25.76
CA SER A 44 8.47 13.56 26.00
C SER A 44 8.19 12.61 24.81
N PRO A 45 9.16 11.75 24.44
CA PRO A 45 8.96 10.81 23.34
C PRO A 45 7.85 9.79 23.68
N PRO A 46 6.94 9.50 22.73
CA PRO A 46 5.78 8.63 22.98
C PRO A 46 6.14 7.16 23.23
N ALA A 47 7.35 6.73 22.84
CA ALA A 47 7.83 5.37 23.04
C ALA A 47 9.33 5.36 23.34
N LYS A 48 9.78 4.36 24.12
CA LYS A 48 11.21 4.14 24.38
C LYS A 48 11.95 3.59 23.15
N ARG A 49 11.25 2.83 22.30
CA ARG A 49 11.76 2.22 21.07
C ARG A 49 10.61 2.06 20.08
N VAL A 50 10.89 2.33 18.81
CA VAL A 50 9.98 2.07 17.70
C VAL A 50 10.66 1.06 16.79
N ILE A 51 9.95 -0.02 16.45
CA ILE A 51 10.39 -1.04 15.51
C ILE A 51 9.37 -1.06 14.38
N ILE A 52 9.85 -0.86 13.17
CA ILE A 52 9.03 -0.86 11.95
C ILE A 52 9.37 -2.13 11.17
N PHE A 53 8.37 -2.95 10.90
CA PHE A 53 8.49 -4.11 10.02
C PHE A 53 7.87 -3.76 8.66
N THR A 54 8.66 -3.87 7.60
CA THR A 54 8.18 -3.72 6.23
C THR A 54 8.24 -5.07 5.53
N PHE A 55 7.11 -5.49 4.95
CA PHE A 55 7.03 -6.72 4.16
C PHE A 55 6.81 -6.36 2.70
N ASP A 56 7.84 -6.53 1.88
CA ASP A 56 7.75 -6.21 0.46
C ASP A 56 6.76 -7.13 -0.27
N GLY A 57 5.96 -6.57 -1.17
CA GLY A 57 4.95 -7.30 -1.94
C GLY A 57 3.85 -7.98 -1.09
N CYS A 58 3.73 -7.65 0.20
CA CYS A 58 2.79 -8.29 1.11
C CYS A 58 1.37 -7.76 0.92
N ARG A 59 0.66 -8.36 -0.03
CA ARG A 59 -0.73 -7.98 -0.33
C ARG A 59 -1.69 -8.37 0.79
N VAL A 60 -2.60 -7.44 1.10
CA VAL A 60 -3.65 -7.59 2.10
C VAL A 60 -4.55 -8.80 1.83
N ASP A 61 -4.92 -9.09 0.58
CA ASP A 61 -5.80 -10.21 0.24
C ASP A 61 -5.16 -11.56 0.56
N LYS A 62 -3.83 -11.68 0.45
CA LYS A 62 -3.10 -12.91 0.78
C LYS A 62 -2.88 -13.06 2.27
N LEU A 63 -2.64 -11.95 2.98
CA LEU A 63 -2.45 -11.94 4.42
C LEU A 63 -3.77 -12.21 5.17
N PHE A 64 -4.86 -11.55 4.77
CA PHE A 64 -6.13 -11.58 5.50
C PHE A 64 -7.07 -12.72 5.13
N LYS A 65 -7.04 -13.21 3.88
CA LYS A 65 -7.76 -14.46 3.50
C LYS A 65 -7.43 -15.62 4.43
N VAL A 66 -6.25 -15.55 5.04
CA VAL A 66 -5.69 -16.54 5.95
C VAL A 66 -5.95 -16.19 7.43
N VAL A 67 -6.10 -14.91 7.77
CA VAL A 67 -6.39 -14.46 9.14
C VAL A 67 -7.89 -14.50 9.47
N ALA A 68 -8.75 -14.29 8.48
CA ALA A 68 -10.20 -14.12 8.65
C ALA A 68 -11.00 -15.45 8.55
N GLY A 69 -10.38 -16.58 8.19
CA GLY A 69 -11.04 -17.88 8.15
C GLY A 69 -12.15 -18.06 7.10
N ASN A 70 -12.58 -16.99 6.42
CA ASN A 70 -13.66 -17.02 5.43
C ASN A 70 -13.12 -16.72 4.03
N VAL A 71 -13.10 -17.77 3.21
CA VAL A 71 -12.48 -17.78 1.88
C VAL A 71 -13.32 -17.04 0.83
N ASN A 72 -14.59 -16.70 1.15
CA ASN A 72 -15.58 -16.20 0.18
C ASN A 72 -16.33 -14.94 0.63
N HIS A 73 -15.93 -14.30 1.73
CA HIS A 73 -16.54 -13.05 2.18
C HIS A 73 -15.50 -12.22 2.91
N TYR A 74 -15.19 -11.02 2.40
CA TYR A 74 -14.43 -9.99 3.14
C TYR A 74 -15.33 -9.43 4.26
N ASP A 75 -15.84 -10.30 5.14
CA ASP A 75 -16.73 -9.88 6.20
C ASP A 75 -15.88 -9.35 7.36
N LEU A 76 -15.67 -8.04 7.34
CA LEU A 76 -14.98 -7.28 8.38
C LEU A 76 -15.88 -7.03 9.60
N ASN A 77 -17.11 -7.56 9.64
CA ASN A 77 -18.06 -7.29 10.69
C ASN A 77 -17.71 -8.06 11.97
N PRO A 78 -17.28 -7.39 13.06
CA PRO A 78 -16.92 -8.05 14.32
C PRO A 78 -18.14 -8.66 15.05
N ASN A 79 -19.36 -8.37 14.60
CA ASN A 79 -20.61 -8.82 15.22
C ASN A 79 -21.30 -9.97 14.46
N GLY A 80 -20.65 -10.55 13.44
CA GLY A 80 -21.17 -11.71 12.73
C GLY A 80 -21.20 -12.94 13.65
N SER A 81 -22.36 -13.23 14.24
CA SER A 81 -22.60 -14.39 15.10
C SER A 81 -22.48 -15.70 14.29
N THR A 82 -21.26 -16.19 14.13
CA THR A 82 -21.05 -17.61 13.81
C THR A 82 -20.45 -18.25 15.05
N ASN A 83 -21.32 -18.92 15.81
CA ASN A 83 -20.96 -19.83 16.89
C ASN A 83 -20.22 -21.05 16.32
N THR A 84 -19.02 -20.84 15.78
CA THR A 84 -18.14 -21.90 15.33
C THR A 84 -16.79 -21.72 16.00
N THR A 85 -16.69 -22.33 17.18
CA THR A 85 -15.47 -22.60 17.96
C THR A 85 -14.52 -23.59 17.27
N ASN A 86 -14.63 -23.78 15.96
CA ASN A 86 -13.72 -24.60 15.19
C ASN A 86 -12.57 -23.71 14.71
N PHE A 87 -11.50 -23.63 15.49
CA PHE A 87 -10.20 -23.17 15.01
C PHE A 87 -9.80 -24.04 13.80
N SER A 88 -10.16 -23.62 12.59
CA SER A 88 -9.56 -24.19 11.39
C SER A 88 -8.09 -23.80 11.41
N SER A 89 -7.24 -24.80 11.54
CA SER A 89 -5.78 -24.78 11.65
C SER A 89 -5.03 -24.15 10.47
N ASP A 90 -5.71 -23.43 9.57
CA ASP A 90 -5.16 -22.87 8.33
C ASP A 90 -5.04 -21.34 8.40
N SER A 91 -4.53 -20.84 9.52
CA SER A 91 -4.05 -19.46 9.61
C SER A 91 -2.52 -19.46 9.55
N ARG A 92 -1.94 -19.04 8.42
CA ARG A 92 -0.48 -18.90 8.22
C ARG A 92 0.16 -17.86 9.13
N VAL A 93 -0.61 -16.98 9.78
CA VAL A 93 -0.10 -15.94 10.70
C VAL A 93 -0.95 -15.81 11.98
N PRO A 94 -1.02 -16.86 12.83
CA PRO A 94 -1.94 -16.91 13.97
C PRO A 94 -1.62 -15.83 15.02
N PHE A 95 -0.33 -15.55 15.25
CA PHE A 95 0.10 -14.50 16.18
C PHE A 95 -0.38 -13.12 15.74
N LEU A 96 -0.20 -12.77 14.45
CA LEU A 96 -0.59 -11.48 13.93
C LEU A 96 -2.11 -11.29 14.01
N GLY A 97 -2.88 -12.34 13.70
CA GLY A 97 -4.34 -12.31 13.83
C GLY A 97 -4.84 -12.02 15.25
N VAL A 98 -4.15 -12.49 16.30
CA VAL A 98 -4.50 -12.19 17.70
C VAL A 98 -4.14 -10.74 18.06
N VAL A 99 -2.97 -10.26 17.62
CA VAL A 99 -2.53 -8.88 17.87
C VAL A 99 -3.52 -7.89 17.25
N MET A 100 -3.95 -8.13 16.00
CA MET A 100 -4.88 -7.27 15.27
C MET A 100 -6.27 -7.16 15.91
N ARG A 101 -6.77 -8.24 16.52
CA ARG A 101 -8.12 -8.25 17.14
C ARG A 101 -8.13 -7.67 18.55
N ASN A 102 -7.09 -7.92 19.33
CA ASN A 102 -7.15 -7.72 20.79
C ASN A 102 -6.19 -6.66 21.33
N ARG A 103 -5.15 -6.27 20.58
CA ARG A 103 -4.06 -5.42 21.12
C ARG A 103 -3.64 -4.26 20.23
N GLY A 104 -3.93 -4.32 18.93
CA GLY A 104 -3.44 -3.35 17.95
C GLY A 104 -4.56 -2.59 17.23
N SER A 105 -4.15 -1.58 16.48
CA SER A 105 -4.95 -0.94 15.44
C SER A 105 -4.44 -1.39 14.07
N TRP A 106 -5.34 -1.48 13.10
CA TRP A 106 -4.99 -1.87 11.74
C TRP A 106 -5.87 -1.14 10.73
N GLY A 107 -5.38 -1.04 9.50
CA GLY A 107 -6.09 -0.48 8.37
C GLY A 107 -5.57 -1.06 7.06
N VAL A 108 -6.29 -0.78 5.97
CA VAL A 108 -5.88 -1.14 4.61
C VAL A 108 -5.59 0.15 3.87
N SER A 109 -4.36 0.31 3.38
CA SER A 109 -4.00 1.40 2.49
C SER A 109 -4.06 0.94 1.03
N HIS A 110 -4.47 1.84 0.14
CA HIS A 110 -4.31 1.64 -1.29
C HIS A 110 -2.96 2.22 -1.69
N ASN A 111 -2.16 1.44 -2.41
CA ASN A 111 -0.92 1.95 -2.98
C ASN A 111 -1.22 2.71 -4.27
N HIS A 112 -0.44 3.76 -4.53
CA HIS A 112 -0.36 4.38 -5.83
C HIS A 112 0.88 3.84 -6.57
N ALA A 113 0.86 3.86 -7.88
CA ALA A 113 2.06 3.59 -8.66
C ALA A 113 3.05 4.76 -8.51
N PRO A 114 4.36 4.54 -8.62
CA PRO A 114 5.06 3.25 -8.72
C PRO A 114 5.13 2.44 -7.42
N THR A 115 4.85 1.14 -7.49
CA THR A 115 4.90 0.23 -6.33
C THR A 115 6.30 -0.32 -6.09
N GLU A 116 7.33 0.51 -6.26
CA GLU A 116 8.73 0.13 -6.07
C GLU A 116 9.12 0.19 -4.59
N SER A 117 9.98 -0.74 -4.16
CA SER A 117 10.37 -0.83 -2.75
C SER A 117 11.04 0.46 -2.24
N ARG A 118 11.75 1.22 -3.10
CA ARG A 118 12.42 2.47 -2.72
C ARG A 118 11.41 3.55 -2.32
N ALA A 119 10.53 3.96 -3.24
CA ALA A 119 9.56 5.03 -2.99
C ALA A 119 8.64 4.69 -1.79
N CYS A 120 8.30 3.42 -1.60
CA CYS A 120 7.52 2.96 -0.45
C CYS A 120 8.23 3.20 0.90
N HIS A 121 9.54 2.93 1.01
CA HIS A 121 10.27 3.17 2.26
C HIS A 121 10.39 4.67 2.57
N VAL A 122 10.57 5.51 1.54
CA VAL A 122 10.58 6.97 1.69
C VAL A 122 9.22 7.45 2.19
N ALA A 123 8.13 7.02 1.54
CA ALA A 123 6.77 7.38 1.95
C ALA A 123 6.45 6.97 3.38
N LEU A 124 6.87 5.77 3.80
CA LEU A 124 6.60 5.26 5.14
C LEU A 124 7.35 6.04 6.24
N THR A 125 8.56 6.55 5.96
CA THR A 125 9.41 7.19 6.97
C THR A 125 9.33 8.72 6.94
N ALA A 126 9.21 9.32 5.76
CA ALA A 126 9.08 10.76 5.58
C ALA A 126 7.62 11.24 5.63
N GLY A 127 6.65 10.34 5.49
CA GLY A 127 5.23 10.68 5.42
C GLY A 127 4.82 11.38 4.11
N MET A 128 5.68 11.33 3.09
CA MET A 128 5.43 11.93 1.77
C MET A 128 5.96 11.01 0.67
N TYR A 129 5.21 10.93 -0.42
CA TYR A 129 5.63 10.24 -1.63
C TYR A 129 6.64 11.09 -2.43
N GLU A 130 7.52 10.44 -3.20
CA GLU A 130 8.50 11.11 -4.09
C GLU A 130 7.82 11.75 -5.31
#